data_AF-W0F824-F1
#
_entry.id   AF-W0F824-F1
#
_cell.length_a   1.000
_cell.length_b   1.000
_cell.length_c   1.000
_cell.angle_alpha   90.00
_cell.angle_beta   90.00
_cell.angle_gamma   90.00
#
_symmetry.space_group_name_H-M   'P 1'
#
loop_
_entity.id
_entity.type
_entity.pdbx_description
1 polymer ?
#
loop_
_entity_poly.entity_id
_entity_poly.type
_entity_poly.pdbx_seq_one_letter_code
_entity_poly.pdbx_strand_id
1 'polypeptide(L)'
;MKSILLLIVLVMQGLFIKAQDIKGLWFAETQTDKGVFKVFIELSKYQGAYQCFFRTNIFDDKILKAVSVSFKNNRLYIGGEKEDGLFRGSYINDSLIKGTIRFKKSYPARLVRVAKAPNLSKPQTPLPPFPYVSMLVSYPNAAAGIKLTGILTLPPDTAKKHPAVILLTGSEKDDKNYSYGGHRPFAVLADYFTKQGIAVLRFNDRGVNGSTGRFENTTLKDLASDAKAAINFLAAQKAIDTSRIGLIGHSEGGMVAELLGAEDNRVKFIVSLAAPTQPFKKIMYDQVHDIVANVKATAEVKDKVSGFYTKALNLYYANDDTAVFHKKYTALVAQSLPGNIRKMKVLNDYYAKLVSNRIKFLKRYDPGITLQQLKVPVLGLFCEKDLLVNGPINKKVFDEHVNKKIANNKSVLLTGLNHNFQHCKLCDAEEPLFLEETFSLDALQQMRDWIKTVLK
;
A
#
# COMPACT_ATOMS: atom_id res chain seq x y z
N MET A 1 27.72 -72.78 -54.11
CA MET A 1 27.34 -71.37 -54.35
C MET A 1 27.13 -70.73 -52.98
N LYS A 2 28.16 -70.08 -52.44
CA LYS A 2 28.39 -68.62 -52.41
C LYS A 2 27.46 -67.87 -51.43
N SER A 3 28.11 -67.10 -50.54
CA SER A 3 27.68 -65.88 -49.79
C SER A 3 27.68 -66.08 -48.25
N ILE A 4 28.75 -65.69 -47.51
CA ILE A 4 29.10 -64.33 -46.98
C ILE A 4 28.19 -63.97 -45.77
N LEU A 5 28.70 -64.07 -44.52
CA LEU A 5 29.30 -63.01 -43.67
C LEU A 5 28.26 -62.01 -43.11
N LEU A 6 28.02 -62.00 -41.78
CA LEU A 6 28.46 -60.92 -40.88
C LEU A 6 27.95 -61.11 -39.44
N LEU A 7 28.91 -61.07 -38.52
CA LEU A 7 28.78 -60.84 -37.09
C LEU A 7 28.24 -59.42 -36.85
N ILE A 8 27.17 -59.24 -36.07
CA ILE A 8 26.83 -57.94 -35.45
C ILE A 8 26.73 -58.13 -33.94
N VAL A 9 27.75 -57.61 -33.25
CA VAL A 9 27.82 -57.39 -31.82
C VAL A 9 26.80 -56.31 -31.46
N LEU A 10 25.77 -56.68 -30.69
CA LEU A 10 24.80 -55.73 -30.15
C LEU A 10 25.42 -55.03 -28.93
N VAL A 11 26.00 -53.84 -29.15
CA VAL A 11 26.44 -52.96 -28.06
C VAL A 11 25.19 -52.39 -27.39
N MET A 12 24.91 -52.82 -26.16
CA MET A 12 24.00 -52.13 -25.24
C MET A 12 24.53 -50.70 -24.99
N GLN A 13 23.94 -49.70 -25.67
CA GLN A 13 23.97 -48.34 -25.17
C GLN A 13 22.79 -48.15 -24.23
N GLY A 14 23.06 -48.23 -22.93
CA GLY A 14 22.13 -47.78 -21.90
C GLY A 14 21.84 -46.29 -22.10
N LEU A 15 20.67 -45.98 -22.64
CA LEU A 15 20.06 -44.66 -22.52
C LEU A 15 19.80 -44.41 -21.04
N PHE A 16 20.76 -43.78 -20.35
CA PHE A 16 20.46 -43.12 -19.09
C PHE A 16 19.43 -42.02 -19.40
N ILE A 17 18.15 -42.31 -19.21
CA ILE A 17 17.11 -41.29 -19.09
C ILE A 17 17.50 -40.48 -17.86
N LYS A 18 18.23 -39.38 -18.05
CA LYS A 18 18.39 -38.38 -16.99
C LYS A 18 16.98 -37.98 -16.59
N ALA A 19 16.60 -38.27 -15.35
CA ALA A 19 15.36 -37.77 -14.78
C ALA A 19 15.37 -36.25 -14.95
N GLN A 20 14.37 -35.71 -15.65
CA GLN A 20 14.27 -34.28 -15.91
C GLN A 20 14.19 -33.53 -14.59
N ASP A 21 15.19 -32.69 -14.34
CA ASP A 21 15.32 -31.96 -13.08
C ASP A 21 15.11 -30.47 -13.32
N ILE A 22 13.98 -29.97 -12.84
CA ILE A 22 13.63 -28.54 -12.94
C ILE A 22 14.08 -27.73 -11.73
N LYS A 23 14.79 -28.33 -10.77
CA LYS A 23 15.35 -27.62 -9.62
C LYS A 23 16.22 -26.46 -10.07
N GLY A 24 16.23 -25.38 -9.31
CA GLY A 24 17.03 -24.19 -9.55
C GLY A 24 16.17 -22.93 -9.65
N LEU A 25 16.82 -21.86 -10.10
CA LEU A 25 16.25 -20.54 -10.11
C LEU A 25 15.70 -20.21 -11.49
N TRP A 26 14.51 -19.62 -11.52
CA TRP A 26 13.82 -19.24 -12.75
C TRP A 26 13.24 -17.84 -12.62
N PHE A 27 13.23 -17.11 -13.73
CA PHE A 27 12.69 -15.77 -13.82
C PHE A 27 11.66 -15.70 -14.93
N ALA A 28 10.54 -15.02 -14.68
CA ALA A 28 9.59 -14.64 -15.70
C ALA A 28 9.26 -13.15 -15.60
N GLU A 29 9.20 -12.54 -16.76
CA GLU A 29 8.58 -11.24 -16.99
C GLU A 29 7.37 -11.46 -17.90
N THR A 30 6.21 -10.94 -17.47
CA THR A 30 4.96 -11.05 -18.25
C THR A 30 4.31 -9.68 -18.36
N GLN A 31 3.91 -9.32 -19.57
CA GLN A 31 3.06 -8.16 -19.80
C GLN A 31 1.63 -8.52 -19.40
N THR A 32 1.04 -7.74 -18.49
CA THR A 32 -0.37 -7.83 -18.11
C THR A 32 -1.14 -6.64 -18.65
N ASP A 33 -2.48 -6.65 -18.50
CA ASP A 33 -3.28 -5.47 -18.78
C ASP A 33 -2.97 -4.32 -17.82
N LYS A 34 -2.43 -4.60 -16.62
CA LYS A 34 -2.09 -3.62 -15.57
C LYS A 34 -0.64 -3.14 -15.58
N GLY A 35 0.21 -3.71 -16.44
CA GLY A 35 1.64 -3.44 -16.46
C GLY A 35 2.49 -4.69 -16.41
N VAL A 36 3.79 -4.51 -16.15
CA VAL A 36 4.78 -5.59 -16.17
C VAL A 36 4.81 -6.29 -14.82
N PHE A 37 4.51 -7.59 -14.82
CA PHE A 37 4.69 -8.45 -13.64
C PHE A 37 5.99 -9.23 -13.77
N LYS A 38 6.86 -9.11 -12.75
CA LYS A 38 8.15 -9.77 -12.69
C LYS A 38 8.14 -10.74 -11.51
N VAL A 39 8.41 -12.01 -11.78
CA VAL A 39 8.46 -13.07 -10.77
C VAL A 39 9.75 -13.85 -10.86
N PHE A 40 10.35 -14.05 -9.71
CA PHE A 40 11.46 -14.95 -9.51
C PHE A 40 10.97 -16.16 -8.72
N ILE A 41 11.26 -17.37 -9.19
CA ILE A 41 10.91 -18.61 -8.49
C ILE A 41 12.16 -19.47 -8.26
N GLU A 42 12.20 -20.10 -7.11
CA GLU A 42 13.18 -21.10 -6.73
C GLU A 42 12.47 -22.45 -6.57
N LEU A 43 12.82 -23.40 -7.42
CA LEU A 43 12.32 -24.77 -7.37
C LEU A 43 13.34 -25.67 -6.67
N SER A 44 12.91 -26.39 -5.65
CA SER A 44 13.72 -27.36 -4.91
C SER A 44 12.97 -28.67 -4.72
N LYS A 45 13.64 -29.72 -4.25
CA LYS A 45 13.00 -30.99 -3.84
C LYS A 45 13.24 -31.23 -2.35
N TYR A 46 12.19 -31.60 -1.64
CA TYR A 46 12.24 -32.04 -0.24
C TYR A 46 11.44 -33.34 -0.10
N GLN A 47 12.07 -34.39 0.44
CA GLN A 47 11.48 -35.72 0.58
C GLN A 47 10.82 -36.26 -0.72
N GLY A 48 11.47 -36.01 -1.86
CA GLY A 48 10.98 -36.46 -3.18
C GLY A 48 9.90 -35.57 -3.83
N ALA A 49 9.31 -34.62 -3.10
CA ALA A 49 8.32 -33.68 -3.63
C ALA A 49 8.96 -32.34 -4.01
N TYR A 50 8.46 -31.71 -5.08
CA TYR A 50 8.89 -30.36 -5.45
C TYR A 50 8.30 -29.31 -4.49
N GLN A 51 9.10 -28.32 -4.17
CA GLN A 51 8.70 -27.09 -3.47
C GLN A 51 9.08 -25.89 -4.33
N CYS A 52 8.34 -24.80 -4.19
CA CYS A 52 8.57 -23.56 -4.90
C CYS A 52 8.50 -22.41 -3.91
N PHE A 53 9.54 -21.58 -3.92
CA PHE A 53 9.54 -20.29 -3.27
C PHE A 53 9.55 -19.22 -4.34
N PHE A 54 8.90 -18.09 -4.13
CA PHE A 54 8.85 -17.04 -5.13
C PHE A 54 8.94 -15.64 -4.52
N ARG A 55 9.51 -14.73 -5.29
CA ARG A 55 9.57 -13.29 -5.03
C ARG A 55 8.98 -12.57 -6.23
N THR A 56 8.34 -11.44 -5.98
CA THR A 56 7.70 -10.65 -7.03
C THR A 56 8.07 -9.19 -6.86
N ASN A 57 7.99 -8.41 -7.93
CA ASN A 57 8.11 -6.96 -7.85
C ASN A 57 6.94 -6.29 -7.11
N ILE A 58 5.96 -7.05 -6.61
CA ILE A 58 4.78 -6.55 -5.89
C ILE A 58 4.76 -6.90 -4.39
N PHE A 59 5.68 -7.74 -3.87
CA PHE A 59 5.66 -8.16 -2.47
C PHE A 59 6.97 -7.93 -1.72
N ASP A 60 7.66 -6.82 -1.98
CA ASP A 60 8.70 -6.28 -1.08
C ASP A 60 9.83 -7.29 -0.76
N ASP A 61 10.32 -8.01 -1.77
CA ASP A 61 11.29 -9.11 -1.69
C ASP A 61 10.91 -10.27 -0.73
N LYS A 62 9.67 -10.30 -0.23
CA LYS A 62 9.18 -11.41 0.59
C LYS A 62 9.27 -12.70 -0.19
N ILE A 63 9.88 -13.69 0.45
CA ILE A 63 9.91 -15.05 -0.04
C ILE A 63 8.58 -15.70 0.33
N LEU A 64 7.76 -15.96 -0.68
CA LEU A 64 6.48 -16.63 -0.52
C LEU A 64 6.64 -18.11 -0.88
N LYS A 65 6.06 -19.01 -0.09
CA LYS A 65 6.04 -20.43 -0.40
C LYS A 65 4.78 -20.74 -1.23
N ALA A 66 4.94 -21.48 -2.32
CA ALA A 66 3.81 -22.00 -3.07
C ALA A 66 3.06 -23.05 -2.23
N VAL A 67 1.72 -23.03 -2.30
CA VAL A 67 0.86 -24.01 -1.61
C VAL A 67 0.97 -25.38 -2.24
N SER A 68 1.09 -25.44 -3.57
CA SER A 68 1.24 -26.70 -4.28
C SER A 68 2.20 -26.55 -5.45
N VAL A 69 2.98 -27.59 -5.70
CA VAL A 69 3.87 -27.69 -6.84
C VAL A 69 3.76 -29.10 -7.39
N SER A 70 3.51 -29.22 -8.70
CA SER A 70 3.58 -30.51 -9.37
C SER A 70 4.32 -30.39 -10.69
N PHE A 71 5.15 -31.40 -10.96
CA PHE A 71 5.83 -31.57 -12.23
C PHE A 71 5.62 -33.00 -12.72
N LYS A 72 4.77 -33.17 -13.73
CA LYS A 72 4.42 -34.47 -14.32
C LYS A 72 4.29 -34.33 -15.83
N ASN A 73 4.81 -35.30 -16.59
CA ASN A 73 4.70 -35.35 -18.06
C ASN A 73 5.14 -34.04 -18.74
N ASN A 74 6.30 -33.51 -18.38
CA ASN A 74 6.81 -32.21 -18.86
C ASN A 74 5.91 -31.00 -18.53
N ARG A 75 4.97 -31.09 -17.58
CA ARG A 75 4.10 -29.97 -17.20
C ARG A 75 4.36 -29.55 -15.77
N LEU A 76 4.66 -28.27 -15.59
CA LEU A 76 4.82 -27.62 -14.30
C LEU A 76 3.53 -26.89 -13.92
N TYR A 77 3.07 -27.13 -12.70
CA TYR A 77 2.01 -26.38 -12.03
C TYR A 77 2.55 -25.82 -10.71
N ILE A 78 2.33 -24.52 -10.47
CA ILE A 78 2.64 -23.85 -9.21
C ILE A 78 1.35 -23.17 -8.73
N GLY A 79 0.83 -23.61 -7.58
CA GLY A 79 -0.36 -23.08 -6.92
C GLY A 79 0.00 -22.15 -5.75
N GLY A 80 -0.68 -21.01 -5.62
CA GLY A 80 -0.53 -20.07 -4.51
C GLY A 80 -1.54 -20.29 -3.38
N GLU A 81 -1.49 -19.45 -2.33
CA GLU A 81 -2.39 -19.49 -1.16
C GLU A 81 -3.83 -19.02 -1.45
N LYS A 82 -4.06 -18.33 -2.57
CA LYS A 82 -5.39 -17.95 -3.07
C LYS A 82 -5.67 -18.65 -4.40
N GLU A 83 -6.94 -18.95 -4.66
CA GLU A 83 -7.47 -19.98 -5.59
C GLU A 83 -7.13 -19.86 -7.10
N ASP A 84 -6.23 -18.98 -7.52
CA ASP A 84 -5.77 -18.88 -8.92
C ASP A 84 -4.27 -19.19 -8.97
N GLY A 85 -3.91 -20.45 -9.24
CA GLY A 85 -2.50 -20.89 -9.22
C GLY A 85 -1.57 -19.99 -10.04
N LEU A 86 -0.40 -19.66 -9.48
CA LEU A 86 0.57 -18.69 -10.00
C LEU A 86 1.02 -18.99 -11.44
N PHE A 87 1.37 -20.25 -11.75
CA PHE A 87 1.96 -20.60 -13.05
C PHE A 87 1.52 -21.98 -13.54
N ARG A 88 1.28 -22.11 -14.85
CA ARG A 88 1.09 -23.38 -15.55
C ARG A 88 1.90 -23.39 -16.84
N GLY A 89 2.76 -24.38 -17.07
CA GLY A 89 3.56 -24.42 -18.29
C GLY A 89 4.11 -25.78 -18.66
N SER A 90 4.62 -25.86 -19.89
CA SER A 90 5.32 -27.01 -20.44
C SER A 90 6.82 -26.76 -20.40
N TYR A 91 7.55 -27.74 -19.86
CA TYR A 91 9.00 -27.80 -19.92
C TYR A 91 9.44 -28.01 -21.37
N ILE A 92 10.27 -27.10 -21.88
CA ILE A 92 10.77 -27.16 -23.25
C ILE A 92 12.20 -27.72 -23.24
N ASN A 93 13.05 -27.17 -22.38
CA ASN A 93 14.41 -27.63 -22.16
C ASN A 93 14.93 -27.08 -20.82
N ASP A 94 16.19 -27.41 -20.49
CA ASP A 94 16.83 -27.03 -19.24
C ASP A 94 16.81 -25.51 -19.00
N SER A 95 16.73 -24.67 -20.03
CA SER A 95 16.73 -23.21 -19.89
C SER A 95 15.35 -22.56 -19.96
N LEU A 96 14.29 -23.29 -20.33
CA LEU A 96 12.99 -22.69 -20.66
C LEU A 96 11.79 -23.57 -20.27
N ILE A 97 10.85 -22.95 -19.54
CA ILE A 97 9.49 -23.45 -19.35
C ILE A 97 8.52 -22.41 -19.92
N LYS A 98 7.71 -22.79 -20.91
CA LYS A 98 6.74 -21.91 -21.57
C LYS A 98 5.35 -22.17 -21.00
N GLY A 99 4.65 -21.12 -20.59
CA GLY A 99 3.37 -21.28 -19.93
C GLY A 99 2.56 -20.02 -19.82
N THR A 100 1.73 -19.97 -18.79
CA THR A 100 0.93 -18.82 -18.42
C THR A 100 1.03 -18.56 -16.93
N ILE A 101 1.06 -17.27 -16.58
CA ILE A 101 0.83 -16.80 -15.21
C ILE A 101 -0.65 -16.45 -15.10
N ARG A 102 -1.32 -16.91 -14.04
CA ARG A 102 -2.75 -16.68 -13.85
C ARG A 102 -2.99 -15.76 -12.66
N PHE A 103 -3.72 -14.68 -12.95
CA PHE A 103 -4.39 -13.83 -11.98
C PHE A 103 -5.91 -14.01 -12.19
N LYS A 104 -6.67 -12.89 -12.27
CA LYS A 104 -8.06 -12.91 -12.78
C LYS A 104 -8.16 -13.38 -14.25
N LYS A 105 -7.08 -13.20 -15.02
CA LYS A 105 -6.91 -13.69 -16.40
C LYS A 105 -5.59 -14.46 -16.50
N SER A 106 -5.41 -15.19 -17.60
CA SER A 106 -4.14 -15.87 -17.92
C SER A 106 -3.31 -15.01 -18.86
N TYR A 107 -2.04 -14.82 -18.55
CA TYR A 107 -1.09 -14.07 -19.37
C TYR A 107 0.05 -14.99 -19.82
N PRO A 108 0.47 -14.94 -21.09
CA PRO A 108 1.61 -15.72 -21.57
C PRO A 108 2.88 -15.39 -20.80
N ALA A 109 3.59 -16.40 -20.32
CA ALA A 109 4.82 -16.24 -19.56
C ALA A 109 5.88 -17.25 -19.99
N ARG A 110 7.14 -16.85 -19.83
CA ARG A 110 8.31 -17.71 -20.08
C ARG A 110 9.17 -17.68 -18.84
N LEU A 111 9.28 -18.83 -18.17
CA LEU A 111 10.26 -19.00 -17.10
C LEU A 111 11.59 -19.36 -17.75
N VAL A 112 12.56 -18.48 -17.59
CA VAL A 112 13.94 -18.65 -18.06
C VAL A 112 14.82 -18.98 -16.86
N ARG A 113 15.66 -20.01 -16.98
CA ARG A 113 16.58 -20.37 -15.91
C ARG A 113 17.63 -19.27 -15.72
N VAL A 114 17.92 -18.92 -14.47
CA VAL A 114 18.92 -17.90 -14.12
C VAL A 114 19.90 -18.45 -13.07
N ALA A 115 21.14 -17.96 -13.07
CA ALA A 115 22.15 -18.35 -12.08
C ALA A 115 22.00 -17.60 -10.74
N LYS A 116 21.40 -16.40 -10.77
CA LYS A 116 21.19 -15.53 -9.61
C LYS A 116 19.80 -14.89 -9.69
N ALA A 117 19.22 -14.61 -8.53
CA ALA A 117 17.98 -13.84 -8.45
C ALA A 117 18.16 -12.44 -9.08
N PRO A 118 17.32 -12.05 -10.05
CA PRO A 118 17.32 -10.70 -10.58
C PRO A 118 16.78 -9.73 -9.53
N ASN A 119 17.18 -8.47 -9.63
CA ASN A 119 16.67 -7.44 -8.75
C ASN A 119 15.25 -7.06 -9.19
N LEU A 120 14.26 -7.31 -8.33
CA LEU A 120 12.85 -6.97 -8.58
C LEU A 120 12.46 -5.61 -7.95
N SER A 121 13.45 -4.83 -7.51
CA SER A 121 13.25 -3.62 -6.69
C SER A 121 12.47 -2.51 -7.37
N LYS A 122 11.73 -1.74 -6.57
CA LYS A 122 11.23 -0.42 -6.96
C LYS A 122 12.39 0.59 -6.98
N PRO A 123 12.69 1.23 -8.13
CA PRO A 123 13.93 1.98 -8.33
C PRO A 123 14.11 3.19 -7.40
N GLN A 124 13.01 3.77 -6.91
CA GLN A 124 13.07 4.90 -5.97
C GLN A 124 13.32 4.49 -4.52
N THR A 125 13.30 3.19 -4.20
CA THR A 125 13.56 2.73 -2.83
C THR A 125 15.03 3.00 -2.48
N PRO A 126 15.31 3.82 -1.45
CA PRO A 126 16.69 4.16 -1.09
C PRO A 126 17.42 2.93 -0.54
N LEU A 127 18.68 2.76 -0.95
CA LEU A 127 19.57 1.68 -0.53
C LEU A 127 20.82 2.24 0.17
N PRO A 128 21.38 1.53 1.15
CA PRO A 128 22.63 1.93 1.80
C PRO A 128 23.84 1.77 0.86
N PRO A 129 24.97 2.46 1.14
CA PRO A 129 25.17 3.38 2.26
C PRO A 129 24.39 4.69 2.06
N PHE A 130 23.74 5.17 3.12
CA PHE A 130 23.01 6.43 3.09
C PHE A 130 23.96 7.61 3.36
N PRO A 131 23.77 8.78 2.72
CA PRO A 131 24.56 9.98 2.98
C PRO A 131 24.14 10.73 4.26
N TYR A 132 23.40 10.05 5.14
CA TYR A 132 22.80 10.60 6.35
C TYR A 132 22.72 9.52 7.44
N VAL A 133 22.48 9.94 8.68
CA VAL A 133 22.33 9.02 9.80
C VAL A 133 20.94 8.40 9.77
N SER A 134 20.85 7.09 9.98
CA SER A 134 19.58 6.34 10.06
C SER A 134 19.60 5.46 11.29
N MET A 135 18.68 5.70 12.22
CA MET A 135 18.64 5.01 13.51
C MET A 135 17.29 4.32 13.71
N LEU A 136 17.32 3.07 14.13
CA LEU A 136 16.14 2.42 14.70
C LEU A 136 15.86 3.06 16.06
N VAL A 137 14.59 3.40 16.29
CA VAL A 137 14.15 4.08 17.51
C VAL A 137 12.98 3.33 18.13
N SER A 138 12.84 3.48 19.44
CA SER A 138 11.72 2.98 20.22
C SER A 138 11.39 3.98 21.31
N TYR A 139 10.11 4.33 21.46
CA TYR A 139 9.66 5.33 22.43
C TYR A 139 8.25 5.02 22.95
N PRO A 140 7.92 5.46 24.19
CA PRO A 140 6.61 5.21 24.77
C PRO A 140 5.57 6.21 24.27
N ASN A 141 4.33 5.75 24.06
CA ASN A 141 3.14 6.58 24.18
C ASN A 141 2.51 6.28 25.55
N ALA A 142 2.88 7.09 26.54
CA ALA A 142 2.44 6.91 27.93
C ALA A 142 0.91 7.02 28.07
N ALA A 143 0.25 7.88 27.30
CA ALA A 143 -1.19 8.08 27.37
C ALA A 143 -1.98 6.82 26.96
N ALA A 144 -1.45 6.06 26.00
CA ALA A 144 -2.05 4.81 25.54
C ALA A 144 -1.44 3.56 26.22
N GLY A 145 -0.41 3.71 27.05
CA GLY A 145 0.29 2.57 27.66
C GLY A 145 0.98 1.65 26.64
N ILE A 146 1.42 2.20 25.50
CA ILE A 146 2.04 1.43 24.42
C ILE A 146 3.46 1.92 24.11
N LYS A 147 4.17 1.13 23.32
CA LYS A 147 5.50 1.44 22.79
C LYS A 147 5.42 1.47 21.27
N LEU A 148 6.01 2.49 20.66
CA LEU A 148 6.12 2.64 19.22
C LEU A 148 7.57 2.46 18.80
N THR A 149 7.77 1.89 17.61
CA THR A 149 9.08 1.64 17.02
C THR A 149 9.15 2.28 15.63
N GLY A 150 10.32 2.75 15.22
CA GLY A 150 10.44 3.46 13.96
C GLY A 150 11.88 3.64 13.49
N ILE A 151 12.04 4.54 12.52
CA ILE A 151 13.34 5.03 12.06
C ILE A 151 13.33 6.56 12.15
N LEU A 152 14.38 7.10 12.78
CA LEU A 152 14.74 8.51 12.69
C LEU A 152 15.91 8.65 11.71
N THR A 153 15.72 9.43 10.64
CA THR A 153 16.82 9.87 9.77
C THR A 153 17.21 11.30 10.10
N LEU A 154 18.52 11.55 10.23
CA LEU A 154 19.08 12.86 10.55
C LEU A 154 20.07 13.28 9.46
N PRO A 155 20.07 14.57 9.05
CA PRO A 155 21.13 15.12 8.22
C PRO A 155 22.51 14.83 8.84
N PRO A 156 23.58 14.69 8.01
CA PRO A 156 24.87 14.20 8.48
C PRO A 156 25.52 15.08 9.56
N ASP A 157 25.27 16.40 9.55
CA ASP A 157 25.72 17.31 10.61
C ASP A 157 24.77 17.24 11.82
N THR A 158 24.98 16.27 12.70
CA THR A 158 24.15 16.10 13.90
C THR A 158 24.46 17.10 15.02
N ALA A 159 25.49 17.94 14.88
CA ALA A 159 25.81 19.00 15.85
C ALA A 159 24.85 20.20 15.68
N LYS A 160 24.35 20.43 14.46
CA LYS A 160 23.32 21.41 14.16
C LYS A 160 21.92 20.90 14.52
N LYS A 161 21.05 21.82 14.95
CA LYS A 161 19.61 21.56 15.10
C LYS A 161 18.90 21.67 13.76
N HIS A 162 18.13 20.64 13.41
CA HIS A 162 17.39 20.55 12.15
C HIS A 162 15.88 20.67 12.36
N PRO A 163 15.16 21.29 11.41
CA PRO A 163 13.71 21.12 11.34
C PRO A 163 13.38 19.63 11.17
N ALA A 164 12.20 19.22 11.61
CA ALA A 164 11.81 17.82 11.58
C ALA A 164 10.39 17.63 11.05
N VAL A 165 10.15 16.48 10.40
CA VAL A 165 8.81 16.05 10.02
C VAL A 165 8.53 14.63 10.52
N ILE A 166 7.28 14.39 10.92
CA ILE A 166 6.78 13.07 11.27
C ILE A 166 5.86 12.59 10.14
N LEU A 167 6.09 11.38 9.64
CA LEU A 167 5.27 10.77 8.60
C LEU A 167 4.16 9.92 9.23
N LEU A 168 2.90 10.16 8.83
CA LEU A 168 1.71 9.49 9.38
C LEU A 168 1.00 8.66 8.29
N THR A 169 0.85 7.36 8.53
CA THR A 169 0.28 6.37 7.63
C THR A 169 -1.21 6.60 7.40
N GLY A 170 -1.75 5.92 6.38
CA GLY A 170 -3.16 6.01 6.01
C GLY A 170 -4.04 5.08 6.84
N SER A 171 -5.08 4.55 6.18
CA SER A 171 -6.17 3.92 6.89
C SER A 171 -5.90 2.49 7.36
N GLU A 172 -4.88 1.83 6.84
CA GLU A 172 -4.59 0.43 7.10
C GLU A 172 -3.52 0.28 8.19
N LYS A 173 -3.28 -0.96 8.62
CA LYS A 173 -2.27 -1.28 9.61
C LYS A 173 -0.92 -1.41 8.92
N ASP A 174 -0.11 -0.36 8.99
CA ASP A 174 1.08 -0.24 8.16
C ASP A 174 2.40 -0.24 8.94
N ASP A 175 3.47 -0.55 8.21
CA ASP A 175 4.81 -0.38 8.74
C ASP A 175 5.31 1.06 8.56
N LYS A 176 6.45 1.36 9.18
CA LYS A 176 7.10 2.68 9.11
C LYS A 176 7.42 3.18 7.70
N ASN A 177 7.42 2.32 6.68
CA ASN A 177 7.69 2.71 5.30
C ASN A 177 6.41 2.89 4.47
N TYR A 178 5.25 2.61 5.09
CA TYR A 178 3.94 2.59 4.46
C TYR A 178 3.95 1.65 3.24
N SER A 179 4.46 0.44 3.48
CA SER A 179 4.79 -0.55 2.45
C SER A 179 3.57 -1.21 1.80
N TYR A 180 3.47 -1.11 0.48
CA TYR A 180 2.46 -1.82 -0.33
C TYR A 180 3.07 -2.18 -1.68
N GLY A 181 2.74 -3.33 -2.27
CA GLY A 181 3.17 -3.57 -3.66
C GLY A 181 4.69 -3.58 -3.89
N GLY A 182 5.52 -3.78 -2.85
CA GLY A 182 6.98 -3.57 -2.91
C GLY A 182 7.44 -2.11 -2.88
N HIS A 183 6.51 -1.15 -2.90
CA HIS A 183 6.76 0.27 -2.72
C HIS A 183 6.99 0.62 -1.26
N ARG A 184 7.87 1.59 -1.02
CA ARG A 184 8.21 2.12 0.31
C ARG A 184 8.14 3.65 0.31
N PRO A 185 6.96 4.25 0.07
CA PRO A 185 6.82 5.69 -0.12
C PRO A 185 7.41 6.52 1.03
N PHE A 186 7.23 6.10 2.30
CA PHE A 186 7.79 6.87 3.42
C PHE A 186 9.31 6.73 3.55
N ALA A 187 9.91 5.67 2.98
CA ALA A 187 11.36 5.62 2.82
C ALA A 187 11.84 6.62 1.76
N VAL A 188 11.11 6.74 0.63
CA VAL A 188 11.41 7.73 -0.42
C VAL A 188 11.30 9.16 0.11
N LEU A 189 10.20 9.49 0.80
CA LEU A 189 10.01 10.81 1.41
C LEU A 189 11.13 11.10 2.43
N ALA A 190 11.47 10.12 3.28
CA ALA A 190 12.51 10.32 4.27
C ALA A 190 13.90 10.55 3.66
N ASP A 191 14.30 9.76 2.67
CA ASP A 191 15.55 9.96 1.93
C ASP A 191 15.60 11.35 1.29
N TYR A 192 14.51 11.74 0.61
CA TYR A 192 14.40 13.01 -0.07
C TYR A 192 14.51 14.21 0.88
N PHE A 193 13.75 14.22 1.99
CA PHE A 193 13.76 15.33 2.94
C PHE A 193 15.03 15.36 3.81
N THR A 194 15.58 14.21 4.20
CA THR A 194 16.83 14.17 4.97
C THR A 194 18.03 14.69 4.17
N LYS A 195 18.11 14.39 2.87
CA LYS A 195 19.10 15.00 1.96
C LYS A 195 18.95 16.53 1.82
N GLN A 196 17.80 17.08 2.16
CA GLN A 196 17.50 18.52 2.13
C GLN A 196 17.65 19.19 3.51
N GLY A 197 18.22 18.50 4.50
CA GLY A 197 18.47 19.07 5.83
C GLY A 197 17.27 18.99 6.79
N ILE A 198 16.28 18.14 6.52
CA ILE A 198 15.12 17.94 7.39
C ILE A 198 15.20 16.55 8.04
N ALA A 199 15.17 16.49 9.37
CA ALA A 199 15.06 15.23 10.09
C ALA A 199 13.69 14.58 9.86
N VAL A 200 13.65 13.26 9.69
CA VAL A 200 12.40 12.55 9.40
C VAL A 200 12.20 11.39 10.35
N LEU A 201 11.09 11.42 11.09
CA LEU A 201 10.63 10.30 11.89
C LEU A 201 9.48 9.58 11.18
N ARG A 202 9.65 8.28 10.96
CA ARG A 202 8.60 7.38 10.49
C ARG A 202 8.52 6.18 11.42
N PHE A 203 7.32 5.76 11.78
CA PHE A 203 7.12 4.72 12.81
C PHE A 203 6.08 3.70 12.38
N ASN A 204 6.18 2.50 12.94
CA ASN A 204 5.24 1.42 12.67
C ASN A 204 3.97 1.64 13.49
N ASP A 205 2.82 1.37 12.87
CA ASP A 205 1.54 1.40 13.55
C ASP A 205 1.46 0.37 14.70
N ARG A 206 0.46 0.52 15.56
CA ARG A 206 0.25 -0.34 16.72
C ARG A 206 0.23 -1.81 16.32
N GLY A 207 1.03 -2.63 16.99
CA GLY A 207 1.12 -4.07 16.72
C GLY A 207 1.92 -4.45 15.47
N VAL A 208 2.69 -3.54 14.87
CA VAL A 208 3.54 -3.79 13.70
C VAL A 208 5.02 -3.69 14.08
N ASN A 209 5.82 -4.69 13.67
CA ASN A 209 7.29 -4.68 13.71
C ASN A 209 7.91 -4.17 15.04
N GLY A 210 7.35 -4.56 16.18
CA GLY A 210 7.85 -4.22 17.52
C GLY A 210 7.10 -3.10 18.24
N SER A 211 6.24 -2.35 17.53
CA SER A 211 5.23 -1.49 18.17
C SER A 211 4.19 -2.36 18.87
N THR A 212 3.78 -1.99 20.08
CA THR A 212 2.77 -2.71 20.88
C THR A 212 1.37 -2.12 20.69
N GLY A 213 0.35 -2.74 21.30
CA GLY A 213 -1.05 -2.29 21.17
C GLY A 213 -1.81 -2.93 19.99
N ARG A 214 -3.05 -2.51 19.80
CA ARG A 214 -3.96 -2.99 18.73
C ARG A 214 -4.38 -1.83 17.84
N PHE A 215 -4.34 -2.03 16.53
CA PHE A 215 -4.71 -1.02 15.54
C PHE A 215 -6.20 -1.07 15.21
N GLU A 216 -6.80 -2.26 15.24
CA GLU A 216 -8.12 -2.57 14.71
C GLU A 216 -9.26 -1.79 15.41
N ASN A 217 -8.98 -1.18 16.56
CA ASN A 217 -9.91 -0.40 17.37
C ASN A 217 -9.53 1.08 17.54
N THR A 218 -8.54 1.59 16.80
CA THR A 218 -8.09 2.98 16.96
C THR A 218 -9.03 3.98 16.29
N THR A 219 -9.19 5.14 16.91
CA THR A 219 -9.82 6.34 16.35
C THR A 219 -8.76 7.35 15.88
N LEU A 220 -9.17 8.44 15.23
CA LEU A 220 -8.24 9.53 14.90
C LEU A 220 -7.56 10.11 16.15
N LYS A 221 -8.24 10.14 17.30
CA LYS A 221 -7.65 10.61 18.57
C LYS A 221 -6.56 9.67 19.09
N ASP A 222 -6.75 8.36 18.93
CA ASP A 222 -5.73 7.38 19.28
C ASP A 222 -4.47 7.58 18.42
N LEU A 223 -4.65 7.72 17.11
CA LEU A 223 -3.55 7.96 16.19
C LEU A 223 -2.88 9.33 16.39
N ALA A 224 -3.66 10.37 16.73
CA ALA A 224 -3.13 11.67 17.12
C ALA A 224 -2.30 11.58 18.42
N SER A 225 -2.69 10.72 19.37
CA SER A 225 -1.87 10.46 20.57
C SER A 225 -0.54 9.79 20.23
N ASP A 226 -0.52 8.92 19.22
CA ASP A 226 0.71 8.26 18.74
C ASP A 226 1.65 9.28 18.06
N ALA A 227 1.09 10.16 17.21
CA ALA A 227 1.82 11.27 16.62
C ALA A 227 2.34 12.26 17.68
N LYS A 228 1.56 12.53 18.74
CA LYS A 228 2.01 13.35 19.87
C LYS A 228 3.16 12.71 20.64
N ALA A 229 3.16 11.39 20.81
CA ALA A 229 4.28 10.67 21.39
C ALA A 229 5.55 10.77 20.50
N ALA A 230 5.38 10.75 19.18
CA ALA A 230 6.46 10.98 18.22
C ALA A 230 7.05 12.41 18.34
N ILE A 231 6.21 13.43 18.54
CA ILE A 231 6.66 14.80 18.84
C ILE A 231 7.47 14.83 20.14
N ASN A 232 6.99 14.18 21.20
CA ASN A 232 7.72 14.12 22.49
C ASN A 232 9.10 13.47 22.31
N PHE A 233 9.17 12.37 21.57
CA PHE A 233 10.43 11.69 21.28
C PHE A 233 11.39 12.59 20.49
N LEU A 234 10.92 13.27 19.44
CA LEU A 234 11.74 14.21 18.66
C LEU A 234 12.24 15.38 19.51
N ALA A 235 11.38 15.93 20.38
CA ALA A 235 11.73 17.06 21.22
C ALA A 235 12.85 16.74 22.24
N ALA A 236 13.05 15.46 22.57
CA ALA A 236 14.14 15.02 23.43
C ALA A 236 15.49 14.87 22.69
N GLN A 237 15.52 14.96 21.36
CA GLN A 237 16.75 14.77 20.58
C GLN A 237 17.52 16.09 20.44
N LYS A 238 18.80 16.10 20.79
CA LYS A 238 19.66 17.30 20.72
C LYS A 238 19.76 17.90 19.31
N ALA A 239 19.70 17.06 18.28
CA ALA A 239 19.80 17.46 16.88
C ALA A 239 18.50 18.00 16.27
N ILE A 240 17.41 18.09 17.04
CA ILE A 240 16.10 18.55 16.55
C ILE A 240 15.83 19.98 17.02
N ASP A 241 15.37 20.81 16.10
CA ASP A 241 14.81 22.12 16.40
C ASP A 241 13.31 22.00 16.71
N THR A 242 12.98 22.08 17.99
CA THR A 242 11.61 21.96 18.49
C THR A 242 10.69 23.10 18.06
N SER A 243 11.25 24.21 17.56
CA SER A 243 10.47 25.32 17.01
C SER A 243 10.02 25.09 15.57
N ARG A 244 10.46 23.99 14.92
CA ARG A 244 10.26 23.68 13.50
C ARG A 244 9.88 22.21 13.25
N ILE A 245 8.94 21.66 14.03
CA ILE A 245 8.40 20.31 13.86
C ILE A 245 7.09 20.38 13.05
N GLY A 246 7.03 19.67 11.93
CA GLY A 246 5.83 19.52 11.11
C GLY A 246 5.34 18.08 11.00
N LEU A 247 4.15 17.91 10.42
CA LEU A 247 3.53 16.62 10.17
C LEU A 247 3.28 16.46 8.67
N ILE A 248 3.57 15.27 8.14
CA ILE A 248 3.19 14.89 6.77
C ILE A 248 2.32 13.64 6.88
N GLY A 249 1.04 13.78 6.56
CA GLY A 249 0.07 12.70 6.72
C GLY A 249 -0.57 12.30 5.40
N HIS A 250 -0.70 11.00 5.15
CA HIS A 250 -1.34 10.48 3.95
C HIS A 250 -2.74 9.95 4.23
N SER A 251 -3.72 10.33 3.42
CA SER A 251 -5.12 9.91 3.55
C SER A 251 -5.62 10.17 4.98
N GLU A 252 -5.97 9.14 5.74
CA GLU A 252 -6.32 9.30 7.15
C GLU A 252 -5.23 9.95 8.01
N GLY A 253 -3.95 9.68 7.74
CA GLY A 253 -2.84 10.33 8.42
C GLY A 253 -2.85 11.85 8.25
N GLY A 254 -3.40 12.37 7.15
CA GLY A 254 -3.60 13.81 6.95
C GLY A 254 -4.67 14.37 7.89
N MET A 255 -5.79 13.67 8.06
CA MET A 255 -6.80 14.03 9.06
C MET A 255 -6.24 13.98 10.50
N VAL A 256 -5.37 13.00 10.80
CA VAL A 256 -4.67 12.93 12.09
C VAL A 256 -3.74 14.13 12.28
N ALA A 257 -2.99 14.51 11.25
CA ALA A 257 -2.11 15.68 11.29
C ALA A 257 -2.89 16.97 11.53
N GLU A 258 -4.02 17.14 10.85
CA GLU A 258 -4.92 18.29 10.99
C GLU A 258 -5.55 18.36 12.38
N LEU A 259 -6.07 17.23 12.88
CA LEU A 259 -6.62 17.15 14.24
C LEU A 259 -5.56 17.53 15.29
N LEU A 260 -4.36 16.95 15.20
CA LEU A 260 -3.29 17.24 16.15
C LEU A 260 -2.78 18.68 16.03
N GLY A 261 -2.68 19.24 14.81
CA GLY A 261 -2.23 20.61 14.62
C GLY A 261 -3.23 21.68 15.06
N ALA A 262 -4.51 21.35 15.23
CA ALA A 262 -5.48 22.21 15.89
C ALA A 262 -5.32 22.24 17.42
N GLU A 263 -4.84 21.13 18.00
CA GLU A 263 -4.77 20.90 19.45
C GLU A 263 -3.38 21.15 20.07
N ASP A 264 -2.28 20.87 19.35
CA ASP A 264 -0.91 20.91 19.87
C ASP A 264 -0.06 21.99 19.19
N ASN A 265 0.20 23.08 19.90
CA ASN A 265 0.98 24.23 19.42
C ASN A 265 2.46 23.93 19.09
N ARG A 266 2.95 22.71 19.36
CA ARG A 266 4.30 22.27 18.97
C ARG A 266 4.37 21.85 17.51
N VAL A 267 3.24 21.49 16.90
CA VAL A 267 3.13 21.37 15.44
C VAL A 267 3.26 22.76 14.83
N LYS A 268 4.05 22.89 13.76
CA LYS A 268 4.38 24.19 13.14
C LYS A 268 3.90 24.31 11.71
N PHE A 269 3.68 23.19 11.04
CA PHE A 269 3.10 23.12 9.71
C PHE A 269 2.60 21.71 9.44
N ILE A 270 1.68 21.60 8.47
CA ILE A 270 1.13 20.33 8.03
C ILE A 270 1.27 20.21 6.51
N VAL A 271 1.64 19.03 6.04
CA VAL A 271 1.43 18.61 4.66
C VAL A 271 0.42 17.47 4.65
N SER A 272 -0.74 17.74 4.07
CA SER A 272 -1.86 16.83 3.96
C SER A 272 -1.86 16.21 2.56
N LEU A 273 -1.59 14.89 2.48
CA LEU A 273 -1.44 14.15 1.24
C LEU A 273 -2.71 13.33 0.98
N ALA A 274 -3.54 13.73 0.00
CA ALA A 274 -4.78 13.05 -0.36
C ALA A 274 -5.72 12.80 0.83
N ALA A 275 -5.74 13.72 1.81
CA ALA A 275 -6.61 13.59 2.97
C ALA A 275 -8.07 13.88 2.61
N PRO A 276 -9.03 13.12 3.16
CA PRO A 276 -10.43 13.47 3.09
C PRO A 276 -10.70 14.80 3.80
N THR A 277 -11.33 15.74 3.10
CA THR A 277 -11.71 17.06 3.66
C THR A 277 -13.21 17.23 3.80
N GLN A 278 -13.97 16.21 3.40
CA GLN A 278 -15.44 16.17 3.49
C GLN A 278 -15.91 15.25 4.60
N PRO A 279 -17.15 15.43 5.10
CA PRO A 279 -17.77 14.49 6.03
C PRO A 279 -17.76 13.06 5.48
N PHE A 280 -17.54 12.09 6.36
CA PHE A 280 -17.31 10.68 6.01
C PHE A 280 -18.39 10.08 5.09
N LYS A 281 -19.66 10.46 5.27
CA LYS A 281 -20.77 10.02 4.42
C LYS A 281 -20.50 10.33 2.94
N LYS A 282 -20.02 11.54 2.67
CA LYS A 282 -19.82 12.02 1.32
C LYS A 282 -18.59 11.37 0.68
N ILE A 283 -17.52 11.17 1.46
CA ILE A 283 -16.34 10.41 1.05
C ILE A 283 -16.72 8.99 0.63
N MET A 284 -17.46 8.25 1.46
CA MET A 284 -17.87 6.88 1.15
C MET A 284 -18.78 6.81 -0.08
N TYR A 285 -19.64 7.81 -0.27
CA TYR A 285 -20.47 7.92 -1.46
C TYR A 285 -19.62 8.15 -2.71
N ASP A 286 -18.82 9.22 -2.72
CA ASP A 286 -17.98 9.60 -3.86
C ASP A 286 -17.02 8.44 -4.23
N GLN A 287 -16.36 7.83 -3.25
CA GLN A 287 -15.46 6.68 -3.43
C GLN A 287 -16.14 5.49 -4.12
N VAL A 288 -17.33 5.09 -3.67
CA VAL A 288 -18.06 3.97 -4.28
C VAL A 288 -18.39 4.30 -5.73
N HIS A 289 -18.89 5.50 -6.00
CA HIS A 289 -19.28 5.91 -7.34
C HIS A 289 -18.07 5.99 -8.29
N ASP A 290 -16.94 6.53 -7.83
CA ASP A 290 -15.71 6.66 -8.62
C ASP A 290 -15.08 5.29 -8.91
N ILE A 291 -15.01 4.39 -7.93
CA ILE A 291 -14.52 3.01 -8.13
C ILE A 291 -15.42 2.27 -9.12
N VAL A 292 -16.74 2.29 -8.92
CA VAL A 292 -17.70 1.57 -9.76
C VAL A 292 -17.71 2.10 -11.20
N ALA A 293 -17.55 3.42 -11.39
CA ALA A 293 -17.44 4.03 -12.71
C ALA A 293 -16.28 3.45 -13.51
N ASN A 294 -15.16 3.13 -12.85
CA ASN A 294 -13.93 2.61 -13.46
C ASN A 294 -13.90 1.07 -13.59
N VAL A 295 -14.88 0.35 -13.05
CA VAL A 295 -14.98 -1.11 -13.25
C VAL A 295 -15.42 -1.43 -14.68
N LYS A 296 -14.82 -2.47 -15.28
CA LYS A 296 -15.26 -3.04 -16.58
C LYS A 296 -16.50 -3.90 -16.39
N ALA A 297 -17.68 -3.28 -16.37
CA ALA A 297 -18.99 -3.92 -16.24
C ALA A 297 -20.07 -3.14 -17.02
N THR A 298 -21.24 -3.76 -17.24
CA THR A 298 -22.39 -3.09 -17.86
C THR A 298 -22.94 -1.99 -16.95
N ALA A 299 -23.62 -0.99 -17.53
CA ALA A 299 -24.25 0.09 -16.78
C ALA A 299 -25.22 -0.45 -15.71
N GLU A 300 -26.04 -1.43 -16.07
CA GLU A 300 -26.97 -2.09 -15.14
C GLU A 300 -26.26 -2.70 -13.92
N VAL A 301 -25.10 -3.36 -14.11
CA VAL A 301 -24.33 -3.92 -13.00
C VAL A 301 -23.73 -2.81 -12.15
N LYS A 302 -23.21 -1.74 -12.76
CA LYS A 302 -22.68 -0.59 -12.04
C LYS A 302 -23.76 0.06 -11.17
N ASP A 303 -24.94 0.29 -11.72
CA ASP A 303 -26.07 0.91 -11.01
C ASP A 303 -26.58 0.05 -9.85
N LYS A 304 -26.64 -1.28 -10.03
CA LYS A 304 -26.99 -2.20 -8.94
C LYS A 304 -25.97 -2.15 -7.81
N VAL A 305 -24.67 -2.13 -8.13
CA VAL A 305 -23.60 -2.12 -7.13
C VAL A 305 -23.55 -0.78 -6.38
N SER A 306 -23.53 0.35 -7.08
CA SER A 306 -23.53 1.67 -6.45
C SER A 306 -24.81 1.89 -5.64
N GLY A 307 -25.97 1.50 -6.18
CA GLY A 307 -27.25 1.56 -5.49
C GLY A 307 -27.29 0.74 -4.19
N PHE A 308 -26.69 -0.45 -4.18
CA PHE A 308 -26.57 -1.26 -2.96
C PHE A 308 -25.76 -0.53 -1.88
N TYR A 309 -24.56 -0.06 -2.21
CA TYR A 309 -23.68 0.62 -1.25
C TYR A 309 -24.30 1.93 -0.74
N THR A 310 -24.95 2.70 -1.60
CA THR A 310 -25.66 3.93 -1.21
C THR A 310 -26.82 3.63 -0.25
N LYS A 311 -27.61 2.59 -0.51
CA LYS A 311 -28.68 2.15 0.41
C LYS A 311 -28.10 1.69 1.75
N ALA A 312 -27.03 0.89 1.73
CA ALA A 312 -26.37 0.41 2.93
C ALA A 312 -25.80 1.55 3.79
N LEU A 313 -25.15 2.53 3.15
CA LEU A 313 -24.63 3.71 3.83
C LEU A 313 -25.75 4.57 4.42
N ASN A 314 -26.85 4.79 3.68
CA ASN A 314 -28.02 5.50 4.20
C ASN A 314 -28.66 4.77 5.38
N LEU A 315 -28.76 3.44 5.34
CA LEU A 315 -29.21 2.65 6.48
C LEU A 315 -28.29 2.82 7.70
N TYR A 316 -26.98 2.80 7.51
CA TYR A 316 -26.03 3.02 8.61
C TYR A 316 -26.19 4.41 9.26
N TYR A 317 -26.42 5.45 8.44
CA TYR A 317 -26.62 6.80 8.96
C TYR A 317 -27.97 6.98 9.66
N ALA A 318 -29.02 6.30 9.21
CA ALA A 318 -30.37 6.39 9.78
C ALA A 318 -30.59 5.53 11.03
N ASN A 319 -29.61 4.71 11.45
CA ASN A 319 -29.77 3.80 12.59
C ASN A 319 -28.50 3.81 13.46
N ASP A 320 -28.56 4.43 14.63
CA ASP A 320 -27.45 4.43 15.59
C ASP A 320 -27.33 3.12 16.38
N ASP A 321 -28.45 2.42 16.56
CA ASP A 321 -28.47 1.07 17.12
C ASP A 321 -27.89 0.07 16.12
N THR A 322 -26.79 -0.57 16.51
CA THR A 322 -26.04 -1.51 15.66
C THR A 322 -26.83 -2.79 15.38
N ALA A 323 -27.69 -3.25 16.30
CA ALA A 323 -28.54 -4.43 16.11
C ALA A 323 -29.70 -4.13 15.15
N VAL A 324 -30.32 -2.95 15.27
CA VAL A 324 -31.35 -2.49 14.32
C VAL A 324 -30.75 -2.33 12.92
N PHE A 325 -29.56 -1.71 12.83
CA PHE A 325 -28.83 -1.62 11.57
C PHE A 325 -28.51 -3.00 11.00
N HIS A 326 -28.02 -3.94 11.81
CA HIS A 326 -27.70 -5.30 11.37
C HIS A 326 -28.89 -6.02 10.75
N LYS A 327 -30.06 -5.96 11.41
CA LYS A 327 -31.30 -6.57 10.92
C LYS A 327 -31.70 -5.99 9.56
N LYS A 328 -31.69 -4.66 9.42
CA LYS A 328 -32.04 -3.97 8.17
C LYS A 328 -31.01 -4.22 7.06
N TYR A 329 -29.73 -4.23 7.39
CA TYR A 329 -28.63 -4.52 6.45
C TYR A 329 -28.73 -5.96 5.91
N THR A 330 -28.98 -6.92 6.79
CA THR A 330 -29.15 -8.34 6.40
C THR A 330 -30.33 -8.53 5.45
N ALA A 331 -31.46 -7.85 5.72
CA ALA A 331 -32.61 -7.84 4.80
C ALA A 331 -32.27 -7.20 3.44
N LEU A 332 -31.55 -6.07 3.44
CA LEU A 332 -31.09 -5.42 2.19
C LEU A 332 -30.19 -6.35 1.37
N VAL A 333 -29.25 -7.04 2.01
CA VAL A 333 -28.37 -8.02 1.38
C VAL A 333 -29.16 -9.14 0.73
N ALA A 334 -30.11 -9.74 1.45
CA ALA A 334 -30.95 -10.83 0.96
C ALA A 334 -31.79 -10.42 -0.28
N GLN A 335 -32.29 -9.20 -0.31
CA GLN A 335 -33.07 -8.67 -1.44
C GLN A 335 -32.20 -8.31 -2.66
N SER A 336 -30.97 -7.85 -2.43
CA SER A 336 -30.15 -7.26 -3.49
C SER A 336 -29.33 -8.29 -4.26
N LEU A 337 -29.04 -9.47 -3.68
CA LEU A 337 -28.08 -10.42 -4.25
C LEU A 337 -28.51 -11.89 -4.06
N PRO A 338 -29.01 -12.58 -5.10
CA PRO A 338 -29.23 -14.02 -5.02
C PRO A 338 -27.90 -14.79 -5.05
N GLY A 339 -27.73 -15.68 -4.07
CA GLY A 339 -26.79 -16.81 -4.06
C GLY A 339 -25.27 -16.51 -4.07
N ASN A 340 -24.52 -17.40 -3.38
CA ASN A 340 -23.07 -17.64 -3.37
C ASN A 340 -22.35 -17.22 -2.07
N ILE A 341 -21.67 -18.17 -1.40
CA ILE A 341 -20.90 -17.99 -0.14
C ILE A 341 -19.84 -16.87 -0.25
N ARG A 342 -19.23 -16.68 -1.43
CA ARG A 342 -18.26 -15.58 -1.69
C ARG A 342 -18.88 -14.18 -1.60
N LYS A 343 -20.16 -14.01 -1.97
CA LYS A 343 -20.84 -12.71 -1.85
C LYS A 343 -21.13 -12.39 -0.39
N MET A 344 -21.53 -13.38 0.41
CA MET A 344 -21.79 -13.20 1.84
C MET A 344 -20.56 -12.71 2.61
N LYS A 345 -19.37 -13.23 2.30
CA LYS A 345 -18.13 -12.78 2.97
C LYS A 345 -17.85 -11.29 2.72
N VAL A 346 -17.87 -10.85 1.46
CA VAL A 346 -17.59 -9.44 1.10
C VAL A 346 -18.58 -8.49 1.78
N LEU A 347 -19.85 -8.88 1.88
CA LEU A 347 -20.89 -8.08 2.54
C LEU A 347 -20.71 -8.06 4.06
N ASN A 348 -20.36 -9.19 4.67
CA ASN A 348 -20.02 -9.25 6.09
C ASN A 348 -18.77 -8.41 6.43
N ASP A 349 -17.76 -8.42 5.56
CA ASP A 349 -16.56 -7.60 5.72
C ASP A 349 -16.92 -6.09 5.63
N TYR A 350 -17.80 -5.71 4.71
CA TYR A 350 -18.28 -4.32 4.60
C TYR A 350 -19.10 -3.90 5.83
N TYR A 351 -20.02 -4.76 6.32
CA TYR A 351 -20.76 -4.53 7.55
C TYR A 351 -19.81 -4.35 8.75
N ALA A 352 -18.85 -5.26 8.93
CA ALA A 352 -17.87 -5.22 10.02
C ALA A 352 -17.06 -3.91 10.01
N LYS A 353 -16.66 -3.45 8.81
CA LYS A 353 -16.02 -2.14 8.65
C LYS A 353 -16.92 -0.99 9.10
N LEU A 354 -18.17 -0.93 8.63
CA LEU A 354 -19.11 0.14 8.97
C LEU A 354 -19.38 0.26 10.47
N VAL A 355 -19.45 -0.86 11.19
CA VAL A 355 -19.78 -0.87 12.63
C VAL A 355 -18.56 -0.74 13.55
N SER A 356 -17.36 -0.63 12.99
CA SER A 356 -16.12 -0.45 13.74
C SER A 356 -16.12 0.86 14.54
N ASN A 357 -15.38 0.89 15.66
CA ASN A 357 -15.23 2.10 16.48
C ASN A 357 -14.67 3.28 15.69
N ARG A 358 -13.81 2.98 14.72
CA ARG A 358 -13.21 3.95 13.83
C ARG A 358 -14.22 4.61 12.92
N ILE A 359 -15.08 3.83 12.25
CA ILE A 359 -16.15 4.39 11.41
C ILE A 359 -17.23 5.09 12.24
N LYS A 360 -17.50 4.63 13.47
CA LYS A 360 -18.37 5.37 14.41
C LYS A 360 -17.79 6.73 14.80
N PHE A 361 -16.48 6.83 14.97
CA PHE A 361 -15.81 8.11 15.18
C PHE A 361 -15.92 8.99 13.93
N LEU A 362 -15.53 8.47 12.75
CA LEU A 362 -15.58 9.20 11.48
C LEU A 362 -16.99 9.64 11.08
N LYS A 363 -18.03 8.88 11.46
CA LYS A 363 -19.45 9.28 11.28
C LYS A 363 -19.75 10.65 11.92
N ARG A 364 -19.08 10.99 13.03
CA ARG A 364 -19.27 12.22 13.81
C ARG A 364 -18.17 13.26 13.59
N TYR A 365 -17.11 12.90 12.89
CA TYR A 365 -15.98 13.78 12.64
C TYR A 365 -16.22 14.56 11.35
N ASP A 366 -16.01 15.88 11.43
CA ASP A 366 -16.08 16.77 10.27
C ASP A 366 -14.68 17.39 10.03
N PRO A 367 -13.98 16.98 8.95
CA PRO A 367 -12.69 17.55 8.61
C PRO A 367 -12.77 19.06 8.33
N GLY A 368 -13.88 19.56 7.78
CA GLY A 368 -14.07 20.98 7.47
C GLY A 368 -14.02 21.85 8.73
N ILE A 369 -14.63 21.40 9.83
CA ILE A 369 -14.55 22.08 11.13
C ILE A 369 -13.09 22.09 11.63
N THR A 370 -12.37 20.98 11.49
CA THR A 370 -10.99 20.87 11.94
C THR A 370 -10.07 21.80 11.14
N LEU A 371 -10.25 21.88 9.82
CA LEU A 371 -9.53 22.81 8.94
C LEU A 371 -9.73 24.28 9.32
N GLN A 372 -10.93 24.65 9.79
CA GLN A 372 -11.20 26.00 10.30
C GLN A 372 -10.51 26.28 11.63
N GLN A 373 -10.28 25.25 12.44
CA GLN A 373 -9.65 25.36 13.77
C GLN A 373 -8.13 25.33 13.74
N LEU A 374 -7.52 25.00 12.59
CA LEU A 374 -6.07 24.98 12.44
C LEU A 374 -5.45 26.33 12.79
N LYS A 375 -4.32 26.25 13.51
CA LYS A 375 -3.51 27.41 13.95
C LYS A 375 -2.15 27.46 13.26
N VAL A 376 -1.92 26.55 12.33
CA VAL A 376 -0.64 26.34 11.64
C VAL A 376 -0.87 26.29 10.14
N PRO A 377 0.11 26.74 9.33
CA PRO A 377 0.02 26.67 7.87
C PRO A 377 -0.11 25.22 7.41
N VAL A 378 -0.96 25.00 6.41
CA VAL A 378 -1.20 23.68 5.81
C VAL A 378 -1.07 23.71 4.28
N LEU A 379 -0.37 22.70 3.75
CA LEU A 379 -0.36 22.36 2.33
C LEU A 379 -1.25 21.14 2.08
N GLY A 380 -2.35 21.31 1.35
CA GLY A 380 -3.15 20.20 0.84
C GLY A 380 -2.71 19.79 -0.56
N LEU A 381 -2.18 18.58 -0.73
CA LEU A 381 -1.92 17.99 -2.04
C LEU A 381 -3.00 16.98 -2.38
N PHE A 382 -3.68 17.19 -3.51
CA PHE A 382 -4.79 16.37 -4.00
C PHE A 382 -4.42 15.78 -5.36
N CYS A 383 -4.92 14.59 -5.66
CA CYS A 383 -4.56 13.84 -6.86
C CYS A 383 -5.77 13.74 -7.81
N GLU A 384 -5.59 14.10 -9.08
CA GLU A 384 -6.69 14.18 -10.07
C GLU A 384 -7.35 12.82 -10.34
N LYS A 385 -6.56 11.73 -10.29
CA LYS A 385 -7.01 10.37 -10.60
C LYS A 385 -7.20 9.52 -9.34
N ASP A 386 -7.42 10.17 -8.21
CA ASP A 386 -7.66 9.52 -6.94
C ASP A 386 -9.09 8.95 -6.85
N LEU A 387 -9.20 7.62 -6.87
CA LEU A 387 -10.47 6.90 -6.73
C LEU A 387 -10.92 6.69 -5.27
N LEU A 388 -10.04 6.94 -4.30
CA LEU A 388 -10.35 6.73 -2.87
C LEU A 388 -10.79 8.03 -2.21
N VAL A 389 -10.18 9.14 -2.60
CA VAL A 389 -10.47 10.49 -2.12
C VAL A 389 -10.48 11.42 -3.32
N ASN A 390 -11.65 11.64 -3.93
CA ASN A 390 -11.79 12.44 -5.14
C ASN A 390 -11.07 13.80 -5.02
N GLY A 391 -9.94 13.95 -5.71
CA GLY A 391 -9.02 15.08 -5.53
C GLY A 391 -9.65 16.44 -5.82
N PRO A 392 -10.30 16.64 -6.99
CA PRO A 392 -10.97 17.90 -7.30
C PRO A 392 -12.02 18.32 -6.27
N ILE A 393 -12.86 17.38 -5.80
CA ILE A 393 -13.90 17.69 -4.81
C ILE A 393 -13.27 18.02 -3.45
N ASN A 394 -12.32 17.22 -2.98
CA ASN A 394 -11.70 17.44 -1.66
C ASN A 394 -10.80 18.69 -1.65
N LYS A 395 -10.15 19.03 -2.77
CA LYS A 395 -9.44 20.30 -2.89
C LYS A 395 -10.39 21.49 -2.75
N LYS A 396 -11.55 21.45 -3.43
CA LYS A 396 -12.55 22.52 -3.34
C LYS A 396 -13.00 22.70 -1.89
N VAL A 397 -13.34 21.60 -1.21
CA VAL A 397 -13.81 21.64 0.19
C VAL A 397 -12.70 22.12 1.13
N PHE A 398 -11.45 21.75 0.88
CA PHE A 398 -10.30 22.29 1.59
C PHE A 398 -10.22 23.82 1.46
N ASP A 399 -10.29 24.34 0.24
CA ASP A 399 -10.18 25.79 -0.04
C ASP A 399 -11.35 26.58 0.60
N GLU A 400 -12.52 25.95 0.73
CA GLU A 400 -13.69 26.52 1.41
C GLU A 400 -13.51 26.60 2.92
N HIS A 401 -12.89 25.60 3.55
CA HIS A 401 -12.87 25.44 5.01
C HIS A 401 -11.53 25.77 5.68
N VAL A 402 -10.42 25.79 4.94
CA VAL A 402 -9.11 26.08 5.53
C VAL A 402 -9.11 27.46 6.20
N ASN A 403 -8.54 27.55 7.40
CA ASN A 403 -8.53 28.78 8.17
C ASN A 403 -7.77 29.91 7.44
N LYS A 404 -8.51 30.79 6.77
CA LYS A 404 -7.96 31.89 5.95
C LYS A 404 -7.17 32.93 6.74
N LYS A 405 -7.24 32.93 8.07
CA LYS A 405 -6.43 33.81 8.93
C LYS A 405 -4.97 33.34 9.04
N ILE A 406 -4.70 32.08 8.70
CA ILE A 406 -3.36 31.52 8.74
C ILE A 406 -2.69 31.76 7.39
N ALA A 407 -1.57 32.49 7.43
CA ALA A 407 -0.75 32.74 6.25
C ALA A 407 -0.15 31.43 5.69
N ASN A 408 0.24 31.45 4.42
CA ASN A 408 0.91 30.33 3.75
C ASN A 408 0.10 29.04 3.59
N ASN A 409 -1.21 29.03 3.88
CA ASN A 409 -2.09 27.95 3.45
C ASN A 409 -2.08 27.81 1.93
N LYS A 410 -1.93 26.58 1.44
CA LYS A 410 -1.88 26.29 0.00
C LYS A 410 -2.58 24.98 -0.30
N SER A 411 -3.23 24.90 -1.45
CA SER A 411 -3.72 23.63 -2.00
C SER A 411 -3.25 23.46 -3.44
N VAL A 412 -2.97 22.23 -3.84
CA VAL A 412 -2.52 21.89 -5.20
C VAL A 412 -3.26 20.64 -5.68
N LEU A 413 -3.78 20.69 -6.90
CA LEU A 413 -4.26 19.52 -7.62
C LEU A 413 -3.14 19.01 -8.53
N LEU A 414 -2.73 17.76 -8.36
CA LEU A 414 -1.70 17.11 -9.14
C LEU A 414 -2.34 16.27 -10.24
N THR A 415 -2.16 16.71 -11.49
CA THR A 415 -2.71 16.09 -12.70
C THR A 415 -2.11 14.71 -12.92
N GLY A 416 -2.93 13.73 -13.32
CA GLY A 416 -2.49 12.38 -13.69
C GLY A 416 -2.02 11.48 -12.53
N LEU A 417 -2.03 11.97 -11.28
CA LEU A 417 -1.63 11.17 -10.13
C LEU A 417 -2.82 10.43 -9.52
N ASN A 418 -2.58 9.19 -9.09
CA ASN A 418 -3.51 8.37 -8.30
C ASN A 418 -3.42 8.69 -6.80
N HIS A 419 -4.19 7.97 -5.98
CA HIS A 419 -4.20 8.13 -4.51
C HIS A 419 -2.81 8.02 -3.89
N ASN A 420 -1.98 7.13 -4.41
CA ASN A 420 -0.63 6.86 -3.91
C ASN A 420 0.43 7.83 -4.44
N PHE A 421 0.03 8.93 -5.11
CA PHE A 421 0.91 9.92 -5.73
C PHE A 421 1.79 9.33 -6.84
N GLN A 422 1.29 8.35 -7.58
CA GLN A 422 1.97 7.79 -8.76
C GLN A 422 1.21 8.18 -10.02
N HIS A 423 1.93 8.41 -11.12
CA HIS A 423 1.36 8.59 -12.44
C HIS A 423 0.70 7.28 -12.88
N CYS A 424 -0.60 7.32 -13.10
CA CYS A 424 -1.39 6.16 -13.51
C CYS A 424 -1.69 6.19 -15.02
N LYS A 425 -1.79 5.02 -15.63
CA LYS A 425 -2.21 4.87 -17.03
C LYS A 425 -3.65 4.39 -17.12
N LEU A 426 -3.99 3.38 -16.32
CA LEU A 426 -5.35 2.86 -16.19
C LEU A 426 -6.14 3.60 -15.11
N CYS A 427 -5.45 4.08 -14.09
CA CYS A 427 -5.98 4.73 -12.90
C CYS A 427 -7.04 3.89 -12.19
N ASP A 428 -6.78 2.58 -12.07
CA ASP A 428 -7.62 1.64 -11.32
C ASP A 428 -7.00 1.26 -9.96
N ALA A 429 -7.78 0.58 -9.11
CA ALA A 429 -7.38 0.26 -7.74
C ALA A 429 -6.23 -0.78 -7.63
N GLU A 430 -5.91 -1.51 -8.70
CA GLU A 430 -4.88 -2.56 -8.67
C GLU A 430 -3.59 -2.14 -9.39
N GLU A 431 -3.67 -1.20 -10.34
CA GLU A 431 -2.52 -0.65 -11.06
C GLU A 431 -1.35 -0.19 -10.16
N PRO A 432 -1.56 0.49 -9.01
CA PRO A 432 -0.47 0.95 -8.14
C PRO A 432 0.58 -0.11 -7.79
N LEU A 433 0.17 -1.38 -7.70
CA LEU A 433 1.07 -2.50 -7.38
C LEU A 433 2.09 -2.76 -8.50
N PHE A 434 1.72 -2.48 -9.75
CA PHE A 434 2.49 -2.78 -10.95
C PHE A 434 3.35 -1.62 -11.45
N LEU A 435 3.13 -0.41 -10.94
CA LEU A 435 3.93 0.77 -11.31
C LEU A 435 5.36 0.66 -10.76
N GLU A 436 6.33 1.18 -11.49
CA GLU A 436 7.71 1.28 -11.00
C GLU A 436 7.91 2.54 -10.13
N GLU A 437 7.25 3.63 -10.50
CA GLU A 437 7.20 4.86 -9.69
C GLU A 437 6.55 4.54 -8.34
N THR A 438 7.22 4.90 -7.26
CA THR A 438 6.76 4.79 -5.87
C THR A 438 6.10 6.06 -5.38
N PHE A 439 6.61 7.22 -5.79
CA PHE A 439 6.07 8.52 -5.43
C PHE A 439 6.53 9.57 -6.45
N SER A 440 5.61 10.42 -6.89
CA SER A 440 5.86 11.45 -7.90
C SER A 440 6.91 12.46 -7.45
N LEU A 441 7.86 12.73 -8.34
CA LEU A 441 8.87 13.77 -8.12
C LEU A 441 8.23 15.16 -8.01
N ASP A 442 7.18 15.44 -8.79
CA ASP A 442 6.48 16.73 -8.76
C ASP A 442 5.83 16.96 -7.40
N ALA A 443 5.21 15.92 -6.83
CA ALA A 443 4.65 15.97 -5.48
C ALA A 443 5.74 16.24 -4.43
N LEU A 444 6.90 15.57 -4.52
CA LEU A 444 8.05 15.82 -3.64
C LEU A 444 8.56 17.25 -3.74
N GLN A 445 8.61 17.81 -4.94
CA GLN A 445 9.04 19.19 -5.18
C GLN A 445 8.05 20.21 -4.60
N GLN A 446 6.74 20.02 -4.82
CA GLN A 446 5.70 20.88 -4.24
C GLN A 446 5.80 20.94 -2.71
N MET A 447 5.98 19.78 -2.06
CA MET A 447 6.17 19.74 -0.61
C MET A 447 7.46 20.47 -0.19
N ARG A 448 8.60 20.17 -0.82
CA ARG A 448 9.89 20.79 -0.50
C ARG A 448 9.82 22.31 -0.57
N ASP A 449 9.31 22.84 -1.68
CA ASP A 449 9.34 24.27 -1.95
C ASP A 449 8.41 25.04 -1.01
N TRP A 450 7.26 24.46 -0.69
CA TRP A 450 6.35 25.02 0.30
C TRP A 450 6.93 24.93 1.73
N ILE A 451 7.47 23.77 2.14
CA ILE A 451 8.11 23.62 3.46
C ILE A 451 9.25 24.63 3.62
N LYS A 452 10.09 24.81 2.60
CA LYS A 452 11.16 25.84 2.62
C LYS A 452 10.61 27.26 2.78
N THR A 453 9.40 27.54 2.33
CA THR A 453 8.76 28.86 2.49
C THR A 453 8.27 29.06 3.92
N VAL A 454 7.73 28.01 4.55
CA VAL A 454 7.21 28.06 5.92
C VAL A 454 8.30 27.97 7.00
N LEU A 455 9.45 27.40 6.66
CA LEU A 455 10.61 27.29 7.57
C LEU A 455 11.55 28.50 7.55
N LYS A 456 11.35 29.45 6.63
CA LYS A 456 12.02 30.76 6.64
C LYS A 456 11.36 31.66 7.69
#